data_AF-A0A832ZU88-F1
#
_entry.id   AF-A0A832ZU88-F1
#
_cell.length_a   1.000
_cell.length_b   1.000
_cell.length_c   1.000
_cell.angle_alpha   90.00
_cell.angle_beta   90.00
_cell.angle_gamma   90.00
#
_symmetry.space_group_name_H-M   'P 1'
#
loop_
_entity.id
_entity.type
_entity.pdbx_description
1 polymer ?
#
loop_
_entity_poly.entity_id
_entity_poly.type
_entity_poly.pdbx_seq_one_letter_code
_entity_poly.pdbx_strand_id
1 'polypeptide(L)'
;MSMQVSVKYDDVYNALEPLRGIRLRGSIQGPPLSKLPLREIVEKGLGHAVVDSEEYRSSRIVGVKITEKLYLACHFGAEEPDDFCVALEAEAAWKRVADAANKLSRLMKESYTLTLSAILHALQGIISGEEEEVEEISDPDQVIEELLTWLPEYVAVTE
;
A
#
# COMPACT_ATOMS: atom_id res chain seq x y z
N MET A 1 3.23 -8.84 -29.63
CA MET A 1 1.99 -8.19 -29.15
C MET A 1 2.14 -8.10 -27.65
N SER A 2 2.27 -6.90 -27.07
CA SER A 2 2.20 -6.79 -25.60
C SER A 2 0.79 -7.23 -25.19
N MET A 3 0.71 -8.18 -24.26
CA MET A 3 -0.58 -8.59 -23.70
C MET A 3 -1.04 -7.46 -22.80
N GLN A 4 -1.97 -6.63 -23.29
CA GLN A 4 -2.67 -5.69 -22.43
C GLN A 4 -3.62 -6.49 -21.54
N VAL A 5 -3.55 -6.28 -20.22
CA VAL A 5 -4.52 -6.84 -19.28
C VAL A 5 -5.59 -5.80 -19.04
N SER A 6 -6.83 -6.12 -19.40
CA SER A 6 -7.98 -5.26 -19.12
C SER A 6 -8.75 -5.78 -17.92
N VAL A 7 -9.01 -4.90 -16.95
CA VAL A 7 -9.79 -5.19 -15.74
C VAL A 7 -10.94 -4.19 -15.66
N LYS A 8 -12.13 -4.65 -15.26
CA LYS A 8 -13.28 -3.76 -15.12
C LYS A 8 -13.15 -2.90 -13.88
N TYR A 9 -13.59 -1.65 -13.97
CA TYR A 9 -13.63 -0.71 -12.86
C TYR A 9 -14.40 -1.29 -11.66
N ASP A 10 -15.59 -1.85 -11.90
CA ASP A 10 -16.39 -2.49 -10.85
C ASP A 10 -15.65 -3.62 -10.12
N ASP A 11 -14.82 -4.39 -10.82
CA ASP A 11 -14.03 -5.47 -10.20
C ASP A 11 -12.93 -4.88 -9.31
N VAL A 12 -12.30 -3.78 -9.73
CA VAL A 12 -11.30 -3.04 -8.93
C VAL A 12 -11.97 -2.42 -7.70
N TYR A 13 -13.10 -1.75 -7.88
CA TYR A 13 -13.91 -1.18 -6.79
C TYR A 13 -14.27 -2.23 -5.74
N ASN A 14 -14.84 -3.36 -6.16
CA ASN A 14 -15.21 -4.45 -5.26
C ASN A 14 -14.00 -5.10 -4.56
N ALA A 15 -12.82 -5.08 -5.19
CA ALA A 15 -11.59 -5.55 -4.56
C ALA A 15 -11.08 -4.59 -3.47
N LEU A 16 -11.28 -3.29 -3.63
CA LEU A 16 -10.88 -2.22 -2.72
C LEU A 16 -11.93 -1.82 -1.69
N GLU A 17 -13.19 -2.23 -1.86
CA GLU A 17 -14.28 -2.03 -0.89
C GLU A 17 -13.89 -2.40 0.56
N PRO A 18 -13.13 -3.48 0.83
CA PRO A 18 -12.63 -3.77 2.15
C PRO A 18 -11.70 -2.70 2.74
N LEU A 19 -11.28 -1.66 2.04
CA LEU A 19 -10.46 -0.58 2.61
C LEU A 19 -11.30 0.54 3.24
N ARG A 20 -12.61 0.60 2.97
CA ARG A 20 -13.51 1.63 3.47
C ARG A 20 -13.51 1.74 5.01
N GLY A 21 -13.29 2.93 5.56
CA GLY A 21 -13.21 3.17 7.01
C GLY A 21 -11.85 2.84 7.63
N ILE A 22 -10.82 2.55 6.83
CA ILE A 22 -9.43 2.63 7.32
C ILE A 22 -9.07 4.11 7.43
N ARG A 23 -8.59 4.51 8.61
CA ARG A 23 -8.04 5.84 8.85
C ARG A 23 -6.54 5.84 8.63
N LEU A 24 -6.06 6.71 7.77
CA LEU A 24 -4.66 6.90 7.44
C LEU A 24 -4.08 7.98 8.36
N ARG A 25 -3.07 7.64 9.15
CA ARG A 25 -2.45 8.55 10.13
C ARG A 25 -1.05 8.95 9.72
N GLY A 26 -0.96 9.76 8.68
CA GLY A 26 0.31 10.27 8.18
C GLY A 26 1.16 9.22 7.47
N SER A 27 2.17 9.72 6.77
CA SER A 27 3.18 8.92 6.07
C SER A 27 4.54 9.30 6.60
N ILE A 28 5.29 8.32 7.11
CA ILE A 28 6.69 8.48 7.44
C ILE A 28 7.47 8.22 6.16
N GLN A 29 7.81 9.26 5.42
CA GLN A 29 8.69 9.15 4.28
C GLN A 29 10.14 9.05 4.75
N GLY A 30 10.90 8.14 4.16
CA GLY A 30 12.36 8.17 4.28
C GLY A 30 12.86 9.51 3.75
N PRO A 31 13.74 10.23 4.47
CA PRO A 31 14.35 11.43 3.91
C PRO A 31 15.09 11.03 2.62
N PRO A 32 15.19 11.93 1.61
CA PRO A 32 15.78 11.62 0.31
C PRO A 32 17.18 11.02 0.35
N LEU A 33 17.91 11.09 1.47
CA LEU A 33 19.26 10.56 1.61
C LEU A 33 19.53 10.12 3.08
N SER A 34 19.80 8.82 3.27
CA SER A 34 20.83 8.23 4.17
C SER A 34 20.95 8.59 5.68
N LYS A 35 19.98 9.22 6.35
CA LYS A 35 20.11 9.51 7.80
C LYS A 35 19.25 8.66 8.74
N LEU A 36 18.06 8.26 8.30
CA LEU A 36 17.19 7.41 9.10
C LEU A 36 17.10 6.05 8.38
N PRO A 37 17.73 4.99 8.91
CA PRO A 37 17.69 3.68 8.28
C PRO A 37 16.32 3.05 8.58
N LEU A 38 15.26 3.56 7.93
CA LEU A 38 13.86 3.21 8.22
C LEU A 38 13.66 1.70 8.14
N ARG A 39 14.21 1.06 7.11
CA ARG A 39 14.25 -0.40 6.99
C ARG A 39 14.89 -1.08 8.19
N GLU A 40 16.07 -0.63 8.62
CA GLU A 40 16.73 -1.24 9.79
C GLU A 40 15.93 -0.99 11.08
N ILE A 41 15.33 0.18 11.25
CA ILE A 41 14.51 0.51 12.42
C ILE A 41 13.29 -0.41 12.49
N VAL A 42 12.61 -0.60 11.36
CA VAL A 42 11.44 -1.45 11.27
C VAL A 42 11.82 -2.91 11.48
N GLU A 43 12.81 -3.42 10.74
CA GLU A 43 13.18 -4.83 10.77
C GLU A 43 13.90 -5.23 12.07
N LYS A 44 14.83 -4.42 12.57
CA LYS A 44 15.60 -4.73 13.79
C LYS A 44 14.91 -4.23 15.05
N GLY A 45 14.28 -3.06 15.01
CA GLY A 45 13.63 -2.43 16.16
C GLY A 45 12.22 -2.96 16.42
N LEU A 46 11.45 -3.22 15.35
CA LEU A 46 10.06 -3.68 15.43
C LEU A 46 9.86 -5.13 14.95
N GLY A 47 10.94 -5.88 14.73
CA GLY A 47 10.90 -7.25 14.21
C GLY A 47 9.96 -8.20 14.98
N HIS A 48 9.81 -8.02 16.30
CA HIS A 48 8.90 -8.82 17.14
C HIS A 48 7.41 -8.55 16.89
N ALA A 49 7.09 -7.43 16.24
CA ALA A 49 5.74 -6.97 15.95
C ALA A 49 5.37 -7.11 14.45
N VAL A 50 6.28 -7.64 13.63
CA VAL A 50 6.02 -7.93 12.21
C VAL A 50 4.95 -9.00 12.09
N VAL A 51 3.89 -8.69 11.34
CA VAL A 51 2.80 -9.63 11.04
C VAL A 51 2.93 -10.27 9.67
N ASP A 52 3.64 -9.63 8.74
CA ASP A 52 3.86 -10.13 7.39
C ASP A 52 5.05 -9.45 6.71
N SER A 53 5.69 -10.12 5.76
CA SER A 53 6.80 -9.59 4.99
C SER A 53 6.90 -10.22 3.60
N GLU A 54 6.95 -9.37 2.59
CA GLU A 54 7.01 -9.74 1.17
C GLU A 54 8.21 -9.09 0.50
N GLU A 55 8.82 -9.76 -0.48
CA GLU A 55 9.94 -9.22 -1.26
C GLU A 55 9.90 -9.71 -2.70
N TYR A 56 9.95 -8.76 -3.65
CA TYR A 56 10.01 -9.05 -5.07
C TYR A 56 10.72 -7.92 -5.82
N ARG A 57 11.71 -8.28 -6.66
CA ARG A 57 12.47 -7.34 -7.50
C ARG A 57 12.94 -6.07 -6.76
N SER A 58 13.55 -6.26 -5.59
CA SER A 58 14.08 -5.18 -4.76
C SER A 58 13.03 -4.23 -4.15
N SER A 59 11.73 -4.49 -4.34
CA SER A 59 10.67 -3.93 -3.49
C SER A 59 10.41 -4.90 -2.34
N ARG A 60 10.40 -4.38 -1.13
CA ARG A 60 10.15 -5.13 0.10
C ARG A 60 9.07 -4.43 0.91
N ILE A 61 8.09 -5.20 1.34
CA ILE A 61 6.94 -4.69 2.09
C ILE A 61 6.88 -5.41 3.43
N VAL A 62 6.66 -4.65 4.50
CA VAL A 62 6.57 -5.17 5.86
C VAL A 62 5.33 -4.60 6.55
N GLY A 63 4.46 -5.48 7.01
CA GLY A 63 3.35 -5.13 7.89
C GLY A 63 3.76 -5.27 9.35
N VAL A 64 3.59 -4.22 10.15
CA VAL A 64 3.91 -4.20 11.59
C VAL A 64 2.65 -3.90 12.38
N LYS A 65 2.35 -4.71 13.40
CA LYS A 65 1.22 -4.45 14.31
C LYS A 65 1.69 -3.63 15.51
N ILE A 66 1.16 -2.42 15.66
CA ILE A 66 1.46 -1.55 16.81
C ILE A 66 0.44 -1.79 17.94
N THR A 67 -0.85 -1.87 17.58
CA THR A 67 -1.94 -2.25 18.50
C THR A 67 -2.96 -3.12 17.77
N GLU A 68 -4.03 -3.55 18.43
CA GLU A 68 -5.14 -4.28 17.79
C GLU A 68 -5.84 -3.48 16.66
N LYS A 69 -5.71 -2.16 16.66
CA LYS A 69 -6.36 -1.27 15.68
C LYS A 69 -5.39 -0.41 14.90
N LEU A 70 -4.08 -0.52 15.15
CA LEU A 70 -3.07 0.32 14.49
C LEU A 70 -1.97 -0.56 13.92
N TYR A 71 -1.75 -0.43 12.62
CA TYR A 71 -0.72 -1.12 11.87
C TYR A 71 0.16 -0.09 11.17
N LEU A 72 1.44 -0.40 10.97
CA LEU A 72 2.31 0.31 10.05
C LEU A 72 2.53 -0.59 8.83
N ALA A 73 2.19 -0.09 7.64
CA ALA A 73 2.55 -0.71 6.38
C ALA A 73 3.78 0.01 5.83
N CYS A 74 4.91 -0.69 5.79
CA CYS A 74 6.18 -0.13 5.35
C CYS A 74 6.55 -0.69 3.98
N HIS A 75 6.87 0.20 3.05
CA HIS A 75 7.40 -0.10 1.73
C HIS A 75 8.88 0.32 1.70
N PHE A 76 9.73 -0.54 1.14
CA PHE A 76 11.14 -0.30 0.92
C PHE A 76 11.48 -0.61 -0.53
N GLY A 77 11.83 0.42 -1.29
CA GLY A 77 12.11 0.30 -2.71
C GLY A 77 13.59 0.15 -3.05
N ALA A 78 13.86 0.04 -4.34
CA ALA A 78 15.21 -0.04 -4.88
C ALA A 78 15.79 1.33 -5.24
N GLU A 79 14.92 2.32 -5.53
CA GLU A 79 15.27 3.66 -6.03
C GLU A 79 14.76 4.73 -5.05
N GLU A 80 15.37 5.93 -5.02
CA GLU A 80 15.03 6.99 -4.05
C GLU A 80 13.91 7.92 -4.57
N PRO A 81 12.99 8.45 -3.73
CA PRO A 81 12.69 8.13 -2.33
C PRO A 81 11.48 7.18 -2.22
N ASP A 82 11.71 5.88 -2.42
CA ASP A 82 10.64 4.86 -2.45
C ASP A 82 10.38 4.20 -1.07
N ASP A 83 11.17 4.57 -0.05
CA ASP A 83 11.02 4.09 1.32
C ASP A 83 10.00 4.93 2.09
N PHE A 84 8.91 4.32 2.56
CA PHE A 84 7.94 4.98 3.42
C PHE A 84 7.17 4.01 4.32
N CYS A 85 6.54 4.52 5.36
CA CYS A 85 5.55 3.78 6.15
C CYS A 85 4.24 4.56 6.26
N VAL A 86 3.12 3.89 6.02
CA VAL A 86 1.77 4.44 6.24
C VAL A 86 1.17 3.83 7.49
N ALA A 87 0.63 4.67 8.38
CA ALA A 87 -0.10 4.19 9.54
C ALA A 87 -1.57 3.92 9.19
N LEU A 88 -2.02 2.68 9.40
CA LEU A 88 -3.36 2.21 9.11
C LEU A 88 -4.12 1.96 10.41
N GLU A 89 -5.16 2.74 10.67
CA GLU A 89 -5.98 2.62 11.87
C GLU A 89 -7.38 2.06 11.56
N ALA A 90 -7.54 0.75 11.79
CA ALA A 90 -8.80 0.02 11.77
C ALA A 90 -8.61 -1.40 12.33
N GLU A 91 -9.72 -2.07 12.66
CA GLU A 91 -9.68 -3.51 12.95
C GLU A 91 -9.20 -4.29 11.72
N ALA A 92 -8.23 -5.18 11.93
CA ALA A 92 -7.64 -6.01 10.88
C ALA A 92 -7.17 -5.23 9.63
N ALA A 93 -6.74 -3.96 9.79
CA ALA A 93 -6.37 -3.08 8.67
C ALA A 93 -5.36 -3.72 7.72
N TRP A 94 -4.30 -4.33 8.26
CA TRP A 94 -3.31 -5.06 7.46
C TRP A 94 -3.92 -6.17 6.62
N LYS A 95 -4.74 -7.03 7.23
CA LYS A 95 -5.39 -8.14 6.53
C LYS A 95 -6.30 -7.63 5.41
N ARG A 96 -7.00 -6.52 5.63
CA ARG A 96 -7.88 -5.91 4.63
C ARG A 96 -7.09 -5.43 3.41
N VAL A 97 -5.93 -4.80 3.62
CA VAL A 97 -4.99 -4.41 2.56
C VAL A 97 -4.43 -5.63 1.82
N ALA A 98 -3.95 -6.64 2.54
CA ALA A 98 -3.43 -7.88 1.96
C ALA A 98 -4.49 -8.63 1.12
N ASP A 99 -5.72 -8.73 1.62
CA ASP A 99 -6.83 -9.36 0.91
C ASP A 99 -7.18 -8.60 -0.38
N ALA A 100 -7.19 -7.26 -0.34
CA ALA A 100 -7.40 -6.41 -1.51
C ALA A 100 -6.29 -6.61 -2.56
N ALA A 101 -5.03 -6.58 -2.13
CA ALA A 101 -3.87 -6.83 -2.99
C ALA A 101 -3.93 -8.22 -3.66
N ASN A 102 -4.28 -9.27 -2.92
CA ASN A 102 -4.40 -10.62 -3.47
C ASN A 102 -5.59 -10.77 -4.43
N LYS A 103 -6.69 -10.04 -4.24
CA LYS A 103 -7.78 -10.01 -5.23
C LYS A 103 -7.35 -9.29 -6.51
N LEU A 104 -6.78 -8.10 -6.38
CA LEU A 104 -6.34 -7.29 -7.51
C LEU A 104 -5.23 -7.97 -8.31
N SER A 105 -4.26 -8.61 -7.64
CA SER A 105 -3.16 -9.30 -8.34
C SER A 105 -3.67 -10.42 -9.25
N ARG A 106 -4.74 -11.13 -8.84
CA ARG A 106 -5.39 -12.16 -9.68
C ARG A 106 -6.15 -11.56 -10.86
N LEU A 107 -6.86 -10.45 -10.65
CA LEU A 107 -7.59 -9.75 -11.70
C LEU A 107 -6.63 -9.17 -12.76
N MET A 108 -5.55 -8.55 -12.30
CA MET A 108 -4.53 -7.90 -13.12
C MET A 108 -3.49 -8.88 -13.68
N LYS A 109 -3.51 -10.15 -13.24
CA LYS A 109 -2.49 -11.17 -13.55
C LYS A 109 -1.07 -10.66 -13.22
N GLU A 110 -0.96 -9.96 -12.11
CA GLU A 110 0.26 -9.33 -11.63
C GLU A 110 0.82 -10.02 -10.39
N SER A 111 2.10 -9.78 -10.09
CA SER A 111 2.71 -10.16 -8.81
C SER A 111 1.95 -9.54 -7.64
N TYR A 112 1.62 -10.37 -6.65
CA TYR A 112 1.01 -9.93 -5.40
C TYR A 112 1.79 -8.78 -4.75
N THR A 113 3.12 -8.88 -4.69
CA THR A 113 3.98 -7.86 -4.06
C THR A 113 3.93 -6.53 -4.83
N LEU A 114 3.87 -6.56 -6.17
CA LEU A 114 3.76 -5.33 -6.97
C LEU A 114 2.37 -4.69 -6.83
N THR A 115 1.31 -5.50 -6.79
CA THR A 115 -0.04 -4.99 -6.51
C THR A 115 -0.14 -4.42 -5.10
N LEU A 116 0.47 -5.08 -4.11
CA LEU A 116 0.53 -4.58 -2.74
C LEU A 116 1.30 -3.25 -2.66
N SER A 117 2.45 -3.14 -3.34
CA SER A 117 3.21 -1.89 -3.46
C SER A 117 2.35 -0.78 -4.05
N ALA A 118 1.69 -1.03 -5.18
CA ALA A 118 0.83 -0.04 -5.84
C ALA A 118 -0.32 0.45 -4.93
N ILE A 119 -0.94 -0.46 -4.15
CA ILE A 119 -1.95 -0.06 -3.15
C ILE A 119 -1.32 0.79 -2.05
N LEU A 120 -0.15 0.43 -1.52
CA LEU A 120 0.49 1.21 -0.46
C LEU A 120 0.88 2.61 -0.92
N HIS A 121 1.34 2.75 -2.17
CA HIS A 121 1.58 4.05 -2.77
C HIS A 121 0.28 4.84 -2.98
N ALA A 122 -0.80 4.19 -3.38
CA ALA A 122 -2.10 4.83 -3.49
C ALA A 122 -2.57 5.37 -2.12
N LEU A 123 -2.44 4.56 -1.06
CA LEU A 123 -2.73 4.99 0.31
C LEU A 123 -1.82 6.12 0.78
N GLN A 124 -0.55 6.13 0.37
CA GLN A 124 0.36 7.23 0.64
C GLN A 124 -0.08 8.52 -0.05
N GLY A 125 -0.51 8.44 -1.32
CA GLY A 125 -0.96 9.58 -2.13
C GLY A 125 -2.21 10.26 -1.58
N ILE A 126 -3.10 9.50 -0.92
CA ILE A 126 -4.30 10.05 -0.26
C ILE A 126 -3.95 10.97 0.92
N ILE A 127 -2.80 10.76 1.58
CA ILE A 127 -2.43 11.54 2.76
C ILE A 127 -2.05 12.95 2.32
N SER A 128 -2.96 13.91 2.55
CA SER A 128 -2.68 15.32 2.31
C SER A 128 -1.52 15.80 3.19
N GLY A 129 -0.66 16.65 2.63
CA GLY A 129 0.55 17.14 3.30
C GLY A 129 0.31 18.10 4.47
N GLU A 130 -0.94 18.32 4.88
CA GLU A 130 -1.26 19.08 6.08
C GLU A 130 -1.02 18.18 7.30
N GLU A 131 0.14 18.37 7.94
CA GLU A 131 0.58 17.66 9.13
C GLU A 131 -0.43 17.81 10.27
N GLU A 132 -1.46 16.94 10.31
CA GLU A 132 -2.31 16.56 11.46
C GLU A 132 -3.64 15.92 11.02
N GLU A 133 -4.04 16.00 9.74
CA GLU A 133 -5.31 15.42 9.29
C GLU A 133 -5.26 13.88 9.24
N VAL A 134 -6.31 13.28 9.82
CA VAL A 134 -6.58 11.85 9.70
C VAL A 134 -7.52 11.68 8.52
N GLU A 135 -7.01 11.12 7.44
CA GLU A 135 -7.77 10.83 6.22
C GLU A 135 -8.50 9.48 6.39
N GLU A 136 -9.82 9.46 6.35
CA GLU A 136 -10.59 8.22 6.32
C GLU A 136 -10.94 7.86 4.88
N ILE A 137 -10.66 6.62 4.47
CA ILE A 137 -11.09 6.11 3.17
C ILE A 137 -12.62 5.94 3.21
N SER A 138 -13.33 6.95 2.74
CA SER A 138 -14.80 6.97 2.71
C SER A 138 -15.36 6.24 1.49
N ASP A 139 -14.61 6.27 0.39
CA ASP A 139 -14.95 5.66 -0.89
C ASP A 139 -13.72 4.99 -1.52
N PRO A 140 -13.80 3.72 -1.97
CA PRO A 140 -12.74 3.07 -2.75
C PRO A 140 -12.25 3.88 -3.95
N ASP A 141 -13.09 4.75 -4.53
CA ASP A 141 -12.70 5.63 -5.64
C ASP A 141 -11.47 6.49 -5.30
N GLN A 142 -11.36 6.95 -4.06
CA GLN A 142 -10.20 7.70 -3.57
C GLN A 142 -8.89 6.91 -3.71
N VAL A 143 -8.96 5.59 -3.52
CA VAL A 143 -7.82 4.69 -3.68
C VAL A 143 -7.59 4.37 -5.16
N ILE A 144 -8.66 4.22 -5.95
CA ILE A 144 -8.54 3.92 -7.39
C ILE A 144 -7.85 5.06 -8.12
N GLU A 145 -8.23 6.32 -7.85
CA GLU A 145 -7.65 7.51 -8.49
C GLU A 145 -6.13 7.54 -8.35
N GLU A 146 -5.61 7.27 -7.15
CA GLU A 146 -4.17 7.19 -6.92
C GLU A 146 -3.56 5.89 -7.47
N LEU A 147 -4.24 4.74 -7.31
CA LEU A 147 -3.77 3.42 -7.76
C LEU A 147 -3.43 3.40 -9.25
N LEU A 148 -4.23 4.07 -10.09
CA LEU A 148 -4.01 4.12 -11.54
C LEU A 148 -2.63 4.68 -11.92
N THR A 149 -2.04 5.54 -11.09
CA THR A 149 -0.70 6.10 -11.28
C THR A 149 0.40 5.06 -11.05
N TRP A 150 0.12 4.04 -10.23
CA TRP A 150 1.10 3.04 -9.77
C TRP A 150 0.94 1.68 -10.45
N LEU A 151 -0.11 1.49 -11.25
CA LEU A 151 -0.28 0.27 -12.03
C LEU A 151 0.73 0.20 -13.20
N PRO A 152 1.21 -1.00 -13.56
CA PRO A 152 2.04 -1.17 -14.74
C PRO A 152 1.33 -0.68 -16.02
N GLU A 153 2.06 -0.06 -16.94
CA GLU A 153 1.51 0.53 -18.19
C GLU A 153 0.69 -0.45 -19.06
N TYR A 154 0.91 -1.76 -18.91
CA TYR A 154 0.17 -2.80 -19.64
C TYR A 154 -1.15 -3.21 -18.98
N VAL A 155 -1.46 -2.71 -17.79
CA VAL A 155 -2.74 -2.92 -17.10
C VAL A 155 -3.63 -1.73 -17.40
N ALA A 156 -4.82 -1.99 -17.94
CA ALA A 156 -5.84 -0.98 -18.21
C ALA A 156 -7.10 -1.27 -17.40
N VAL A 157 -7.59 -0.27 -16.68
CA VAL A 157 -8.90 -0.30 -16.04
C VAL A 157 -9.92 0.30 -17.00
N THR A 158 -11.00 -0.43 -17.29
CA THR A 158 -12.04 -0.02 -18.24
C THR A 158 -13.41 0.03 -17.57
N GLU A 159 -14.32 0.82 -18.13
CA GLU A 159 -15.75 0.79 -17.77
C GLU A 159 -16.37 -0.63 -17.87
#